data_AF-A0A532B2E2-F1
#
_entry.id   AF-A0A532B2E2-F1
#
_cell.length_a   1.000
_cell.length_b   1.000
_cell.length_c   1.000
_cell.angle_alpha   90.00
_cell.angle_beta   90.00
_cell.angle_gamma   90.00
#
_symmetry.space_group_name_H-M   'P 1'
#
loop_
_entity.id
_entity.type
_entity.pdbx_description
1 polymer ?
#
loop_
_entity_poly.entity_id
_entity_poly.type
_entity_poly.pdbx_seq_one_letter_code
_entity_poly.pdbx_strand_id
1 'polypeptide(L)'
;MSKSERPSQLFRNLNAKIASIPMIFTALVIFVGGTVWTVFYSFTNSKLLPRLHFVGLDQYYRLWATPRWLISIENLLIYGVLSLVFSLVIGFLLAA
;
A
#
# COMPACT_ATOMS: atom_id res chain seq x y z
N MET A 1 -4.75 -20.83 48.40
CA MET A 1 -5.37 -20.57 47.07
C MET A 1 -4.26 -20.16 46.11
N SER A 2 -3.66 -21.12 45.40
CA SER A 2 -2.53 -20.86 44.48
C SER A 2 -3.07 -20.33 43.16
N LYS A 3 -2.67 -19.12 42.78
CA LYS A 3 -3.09 -18.45 41.54
C LYS A 3 -2.23 -19.00 40.40
N SER A 4 -2.77 -19.94 39.63
CA SER A 4 -2.16 -20.43 38.39
C SER A 4 -2.23 -19.31 37.34
N GLU A 5 -1.25 -18.41 37.34
CA GLU A 5 -1.11 -17.41 36.28
C GLU A 5 -0.62 -18.11 35.02
N ARG A 6 -1.48 -18.18 33.99
CA ARG A 6 -1.14 -18.72 32.68
C ARG A 6 0.13 -18.01 32.17
N PRO A 7 1.18 -18.74 31.74
CA PRO A 7 2.41 -18.10 31.29
C PRO A 7 2.10 -17.13 30.14
N SER A 8 2.54 -15.89 30.27
CA SER A 8 2.27 -14.80 29.34
C SER A 8 2.93 -15.11 27.99
N GLN A 9 2.14 -15.65 27.06
CA GLN A 9 2.57 -16.02 25.70
C GLN A 9 3.20 -14.85 24.91
N LEU A 10 2.95 -13.62 25.36
CA LEU A 10 3.46 -12.38 24.80
C LEU A 10 5.00 -12.25 24.90
N PHE A 11 5.60 -12.82 25.96
CA PHE A 11 7.05 -12.83 26.19
C PHE A 11 7.73 -14.13 25.74
N ARG A 12 7.04 -14.97 24.95
CA ARG A 12 7.66 -16.13 24.33
C ARG A 12 8.46 -15.68 23.11
N ASN A 13 9.71 -16.11 23.00
CA ASN A 13 10.65 -15.81 21.92
C ASN A 13 11.09 -14.32 21.83
N LEU A 14 11.43 -13.67 22.96
CA LEU A 14 11.97 -12.30 22.97
C LEU A 14 13.18 -12.13 22.05
N ASN A 15 14.12 -13.08 22.09
CA ASN A 15 15.35 -13.00 21.29
C ASN A 15 15.03 -12.98 19.78
N ALA A 16 14.05 -13.76 19.33
CA ALA A 16 13.62 -13.77 17.94
C ALA A 16 12.91 -12.47 17.55
N LYS A 17 12.08 -11.91 18.44
CA LYS A 17 11.44 -10.61 18.22
C LYS A 17 12.48 -9.50 18.11
N ILE A 18 13.46 -9.45 19.01
CA ILE A 18 14.54 -8.45 19.00
C ILE A 18 15.39 -8.58 17.73
N ALA A 19 15.75 -9.81 17.34
CA ALA A 19 16.51 -10.06 16.11
C ALA A 19 15.75 -9.64 14.84
N SER A 20 14.41 -9.64 14.86
CA SER A 20 13.58 -9.18 13.73
C SER A 20 13.36 -7.67 13.68
N ILE A 21 13.69 -6.92 14.73
CA ILE A 21 13.52 -5.46 14.79
C ILE A 21 14.20 -4.75 13.61
N PRO A 22 15.45 -5.05 13.24
CA PRO A 22 16.11 -4.37 12.13
C PRO A 22 15.38 -4.57 10.79
N MET A 23 14.86 -5.78 10.54
CA MET A 23 14.11 -6.09 9.32
C MET A 23 12.76 -5.35 9.29
N ILE A 24 12.03 -5.35 10.41
CA ILE A 24 10.75 -4.64 10.51
C ILE A 24 10.98 -3.14 10.36
N PHE A 25 12.03 -2.61 10.98
CA PHE A 25 12.38 -1.19 10.90
C PHE A 25 12.72 -0.76 9.48
N THR A 26 13.57 -1.50 8.77
CA THR A 26 13.91 -1.17 7.37
C THR A 26 12.69 -1.26 6.46
N ALA A 27 11.86 -2.30 6.61
CA ALA A 27 10.62 -2.42 5.87
C ALA A 27 9.70 -1.21 6.13
N LEU A 28 9.50 -0.85 7.40
CA LEU A 28 8.60 0.24 7.76
C LEU A 28 9.12 1.59 7.26
N VAL A 29 10.40 1.89 7.43
CA VAL A 29 11.00 3.15 6.96
C VAL A 29 10.93 3.27 5.44
N ILE A 30 11.25 2.21 4.70
CA ILE A 30 11.27 2.27 3.23
C ILE A 30 9.85 2.31 2.67
N PHE A 31 8.99 1.38 3.07
CA PHE A 31 7.63 1.30 2.53
C PHE A 31 6.77 2.48 3.00
N VAL A 32 6.75 2.77 4.30
CA VAL A 32 5.91 3.85 4.84
C VAL A 32 6.55 5.21 4.58
N GLY A 33 7.85 5.37 4.85
CA GLY A 33 8.54 6.64 4.61
C GLY A 33 8.52 7.04 3.14
N GLY A 34 8.77 6.10 2.22
CA GLY A 34 8.65 6.33 0.78
C GLY A 34 7.22 6.73 0.38
N THR A 35 6.21 6.03 0.91
CA THR A 35 4.80 6.36 0.65
C THR A 35 4.44 7.76 1.16
N VAL A 36 4.81 8.09 2.40
CA VAL A 36 4.55 9.42 2.99
C VAL A 36 5.23 10.52 2.18
N TRP A 37 6.47 10.28 1.74
CA TRP A 37 7.20 11.21 0.87
C TRP A 37 6.48 11.42 -0.45
N THR A 38 6.11 10.34 -1.16
CA THR A 38 5.37 10.43 -2.43
C THR A 38 4.03 11.16 -2.25
N VAL A 39 3.29 10.84 -1.19
CA VAL A 39 2.00 11.49 -0.87
C VAL A 39 2.20 12.98 -0.61
N PHE A 40 3.18 13.36 0.22
CA PHE A 40 3.49 14.76 0.51
C PHE A 40 3.83 15.56 -0.77
N TYR A 41 4.65 14.97 -1.65
CA TYR A 41 5.00 15.59 -2.93
C TYR A 41 3.84 15.65 -3.91
N SER A 42 2.87 14.72 -3.84
CA SER A 42 1.67 14.74 -4.67
C SER A 42 0.79 15.98 -4.44
N PHE A 43 0.95 16.69 -3.31
CA PHE A 43 0.26 17.95 -3.04
C PHE A 43 1.05 19.20 -3.50
N THR A 44 2.23 19.00 -4.09
CA THR A 44 3.14 20.08 -4.51
C THR A 44 3.18 20.23 -6.04
N ASN A 45 3.30 21.46 -6.56
CA ASN A 45 3.30 21.77 -7.99
C ASN A 45 4.64 21.49 -8.67
N SER A 46 4.96 20.22 -8.85
CA SER A 46 6.12 19.80 -9.64
C SER A 46 5.69 19.38 -11.04
N LYS A 47 6.03 20.20 -12.05
CA LYS A 47 6.07 19.79 -13.47
C LYS A 47 7.50 19.31 -13.79
N LEU A 48 8.07 19.68 -14.94
CA LEU A 48 9.43 19.30 -15.38
C LEU A 48 10.59 19.90 -14.55
N LEU A 49 10.33 20.94 -13.75
CA LEU A 49 11.30 21.53 -12.82
C LEU A 49 10.69 21.59 -11.41
N PRO A 50 11.41 21.16 -10.36
CA PRO A 50 10.89 21.15 -9.00
C PRO A 50 10.65 22.59 -8.54
N ARG A 51 9.39 22.93 -8.30
CA ARG A 51 8.99 24.16 -7.61
C ARG A 51 8.18 23.77 -6.38
N LEU A 52 8.66 24.19 -5.21
CA LEU A 52 8.00 23.95 -3.92
C LEU A 52 6.79 24.90 -3.73
N HIS A 53 5.85 24.89 -4.68
CA HIS A 53 4.57 25.57 -4.55
C HIS A 53 3.51 24.56 -4.11
N PHE A 54 3.10 24.63 -2.85
CA PHE A 54 2.00 23.83 -2.34
C PHE A 54 0.70 24.26 -3.04
N VAL A 55 0.10 23.35 -3.81
CA VAL A 55 -1.14 23.60 -4.58
C VAL A 55 -2.31 22.75 -4.10
N GLY A 56 -2.10 21.94 -3.06
CA GLY A 56 -3.15 21.10 -2.48
C GLY A 56 -3.70 20.11 -3.50
N LEU A 57 -5.02 20.14 -3.72
CA LEU A 57 -5.76 19.16 -4.52
C LEU A 57 -5.96 19.55 -5.99
N ASP A 58 -5.43 20.69 -6.44
CA ASP A 58 -5.63 21.19 -7.82
C ASP A 58 -5.16 20.18 -8.89
N GLN A 59 -4.07 19.47 -8.62
CA GLN A 59 -3.58 18.41 -9.51
C GLN A 59 -4.54 17.23 -9.63
N TYR A 60 -5.21 16.85 -8.54
CA TYR A 60 -6.20 15.78 -8.56
C TYR A 60 -7.42 16.21 -9.37
N TYR A 61 -7.92 17.44 -9.17
CA TYR A 61 -9.03 17.96 -9.97
C TYR A 61 -8.72 17.94 -11.47
N ARG A 62 -7.52 18.38 -11.86
CA ARG A 62 -7.06 18.34 -13.26
C ARG A 62 -6.98 16.92 -13.82
N LEU A 63 -6.50 15.97 -13.03
CA LEU A 63 -6.40 14.57 -13.43
C LEU A 63 -7.78 13.97 -13.68
N TRP A 64 -8.70 14.17 -12.73
CA TRP A 64 -10.08 13.67 -12.82
C TRP A 64 -10.89 14.34 -13.94
N ALA A 65 -10.57 15.58 -14.32
CA ALA A 65 -11.16 16.24 -15.48
C ALA A 65 -10.56 15.80 -16.83
N THR A 66 -9.49 14.99 -16.84
CA THR A 66 -8.83 14.56 -18.07
C THR A 66 -9.54 13.32 -18.66
N PRO A 67 -10.13 13.38 -19.87
CA PRO A 67 -10.88 12.24 -20.43
C PRO A 67 -10.05 10.97 -20.56
N ARG A 68 -8.76 11.11 -20.92
CA ARG A 68 -7.83 9.98 -21.03
C ARG A 68 -7.63 9.26 -19.70
N TRP A 69 -7.60 9.99 -18.59
CA TRP A 69 -7.47 9.39 -17.26
C TRP A 69 -8.69 8.53 -16.93
N LEU A 70 -9.89 9.07 -17.17
CA LEU A 70 -11.15 8.36 -16.92
C LEU A 70 -11.24 7.06 -17.75
N ILE A 71 -10.94 7.14 -19.04
CA ILE A 71 -10.93 5.97 -19.93
C ILE A 71 -9.89 4.94 -19.46
N SER A 72 -8.71 5.37 -19.00
CA SER A 72 -7.70 4.45 -18.47
C SER A 72 -8.14 3.77 -17.17
N ILE A 73 -8.83 4.47 -16.27
CA ILE A 73 -9.38 3.90 -15.03
C ILE A 73 -10.48 2.88 -15.35
N GLU A 74 -11.37 3.18 -16.28
CA GLU A 74 -12.42 2.24 -16.72
C GLU A 74 -11.81 0.96 -17.29
N ASN A 75 -10.85 1.09 -18.20
CA ASN A 75 -10.13 -0.07 -18.75
C ASN A 75 -9.42 -0.87 -17.65
N LEU A 76 -8.74 -0.20 -16.71
CA LEU A 76 -8.05 -0.85 -15.60
C LEU A 76 -9.03 -1.69 -14.75
N LEU A 77 -10.21 -1.16 -14.46
CA LEU A 77 -11.25 -1.88 -13.73
C LEU A 77 -11.77 -3.08 -14.53
N ILE A 78 -12.06 -2.92 -15.82
CA ILE A 78 -12.51 -4.02 -16.69
C ILE A 78 -11.47 -5.15 -16.72
N TYR A 79 -10.19 -4.83 -16.96
CA TYR A 79 -9.11 -5.81 -16.95
C TYR A 79 -8.92 -6.47 -15.57
N GLY A 80 -9.00 -5.69 -14.50
CA GLY A 80 -8.86 -6.20 -13.14
C GLY A 80 -9.96 -7.20 -12.78
N VAL A 81 -11.22 -6.88 -13.11
CA VAL A 81 -12.36 -7.77 -12.82
C VAL A 81 -12.31 -9.02 -13.68
N LEU A 82 -12.10 -8.87 -15.00
CA LEU A 82 -12.05 -10.01 -15.91
C LEU A 82 -10.88 -10.95 -15.57
N SER A 83 -9.69 -10.42 -15.29
CA SER A 83 -8.54 -11.24 -14.90
C SER A 83 -8.78 -11.98 -13.59
N LEU A 84 -9.33 -11.31 -12.57
CA LEU A 84 -9.65 -11.93 -11.28
C LEU A 84 -10.64 -13.09 -11.45
N VAL A 85 -11.76 -12.87 -12.15
CA VAL A 85 -12.78 -13.91 -12.36
C VAL A 85 -12.20 -15.08 -13.15
N PHE A 86 -11.50 -14.80 -14.25
CA PHE A 86 -10.92 -15.85 -15.09
C PHE A 86 -9.87 -16.68 -14.36
N SER A 87 -8.95 -16.02 -13.64
CA SER A 87 -7.92 -16.70 -12.85
C SER A 87 -8.51 -17.57 -11.74
N LEU A 88 -9.57 -17.10 -11.07
CA LEU A 88 -10.26 -17.90 -10.05
C LEU A 88 -10.98 -19.10 -10.66
N VAL A 89 -11.77 -18.88 -11.72
CA VAL A 89 -12.52 -19.96 -12.39
C VAL A 89 -11.57 -21.05 -12.88
N ILE A 90 -10.49 -20.68 -13.57
CA ILE A 90 -9.49 -21.65 -14.02
C ILE A 90 -8.78 -22.31 -12.85
N GLY A 91 -8.37 -21.53 -11.83
CA GLY A 91 -7.71 -22.05 -10.65
C GLY A 91 -8.53 -23.12 -9.93
N PHE A 92 -9.85 -22.90 -9.79
CA PHE A 92 -10.74 -23.88 -9.19
C PHE A 92 -11.05 -25.06 -10.10
N LEU A 93 -11.21 -24.85 -11.41
CA LEU A 93 -11.41 -25.94 -12.38
C LEU A 93 -10.20 -26.88 -12.45
N LEU A 94 -8.98 -26.36 -12.36
CA LEU A 94 -7.76 -27.16 -12.32
C LEU A 94 -7.51 -27.83 -10.96
N ALA A 95 -8.07 -27.27 -9.88
CA ALA A 95 -7.94 -27.82 -8.53
C ALA A 95 -8.94 -28.94 -8.22
N ALA A 96 -10.08 -28.95 -8.92
CA ALA A 96 -11.10 -30.00 -8.85
C ALA A 96 -10.64 -31.28 -9.58
#